data_AF-A0A497CEQ5-F1
#
_entry.id   AF-A0A497CEQ5-F1
#
_cell.length_a   1.000
_cell.length_b   1.000
_cell.length_c   1.000
_cell.angle_alpha   90.00
_cell.angle_beta   90.00
_cell.angle_gamma   90.00
#
_symmetry.space_group_name_H-M   'P 1'
#
loop_
_entity.id
_entity.type
_entity.pdbx_description
1 polymer ?
#
loop_
_entity_poly.entity_id
_entity_poly.type
_entity_poly.pdbx_seq_one_letter_code
_entity_poly.pdbx_strand_id
1 'polypeptide(L)'
;MAKKSILNKKSISFLEKYLNNAAPTGYEWDGQKLWMDYLKPYVDEFITDTYGTAVGVINPKAKYKVVIEGHADEISWYVNYISDNGLIYVIRNGGSDHQIAPSKIVNIHTKKG
;
A
#
# COMPACT_ATOMS: atom_id res chain seq x y z
N MET A 1 -12.70 -6.85 33.02
CA MET A 1 -11.29 -6.49 32.75
C MET A 1 -11.18 -6.10 31.28
N ALA A 2 -10.76 -4.87 30.97
CA ALA A 2 -10.54 -4.48 29.58
C ALA A 2 -9.46 -5.39 28.97
N LYS A 3 -9.76 -6.02 27.83
CA LYS A 3 -8.81 -6.89 27.12
C LYS A 3 -7.56 -6.06 26.82
N LYS A 4 -6.38 -6.57 27.20
CA LYS A 4 -5.10 -5.94 26.86
C LYS A 4 -5.05 -5.74 25.34
N SER A 5 -4.77 -4.52 24.90
CA SER A 5 -4.71 -4.19 23.47
C SER A 5 -3.66 -5.05 22.77
N ILE A 6 -4.01 -5.58 21.60
CA ILE A 6 -3.07 -6.28 20.70
C ILE A 6 -2.12 -5.29 20.00
N LEU A 7 -2.48 -4.00 19.99
CA LEU A 7 -1.69 -2.93 19.38
C LEU A 7 -0.62 -2.44 20.36
N ASN A 8 0.63 -2.47 19.94
CA ASN A 8 1.77 -1.96 20.69
C ASN A 8 2.46 -0.82 19.92
N LYS A 9 3.43 -0.14 20.56
CA LYS A 9 4.14 1.00 19.94
C LYS A 9 4.82 0.63 18.62
N LYS A 10 5.37 -0.59 18.50
CA LYS A 10 6.03 -1.05 17.27
C LYS A 10 5.01 -1.25 16.14
N SER A 11 3.87 -1.88 16.42
CA SER A 11 2.84 -2.12 15.41
C SER A 11 2.19 -0.82 14.94
N ILE A 12 1.97 0.15 15.84
CA ILE A 12 1.47 1.47 15.47
C ILE A 12 2.49 2.24 14.61
N SER A 13 3.76 2.25 15.01
CA SER A 13 4.82 2.91 14.23
C SER A 13 4.99 2.29 12.83
N PHE A 14 4.87 0.96 12.72
CA PHE A 14 4.82 0.29 11.41
C PHE A 14 3.61 0.75 10.60
N LEU A 15 2.41 0.71 11.18
CA LEU A 15 1.18 1.11 10.49
C LEU A 15 1.26 2.56 9.99
N GLU A 16 1.74 3.48 10.81
CA GLU A 16 1.95 4.88 10.42
C GLU A 16 2.95 4.99 9.26
N LYS A 17 4.08 4.29 9.33
CA LYS A 17 5.06 4.29 8.23
C LYS A 17 4.47 3.71 6.94
N TYR A 18 3.70 2.63 7.06
CA TYR A 18 3.08 1.94 5.94
C TYR A 18 2.00 2.80 5.27
N LEU A 19 1.13 3.46 6.05
CA LEU A 19 0.08 4.33 5.54
C LEU A 19 0.60 5.66 4.97
N ASN A 20 1.78 6.12 5.40
CA ASN A 20 2.40 7.32 4.83
C ASN A 20 3.31 7.02 3.62
N ASN A 21 3.39 5.75 3.19
CA ASN A 21 4.04 5.37 1.94
C ASN A 21 3.01 5.42 0.81
N ALA A 22 3.30 6.17 -0.26
CA ALA A 22 2.47 6.15 -1.46
C ALA A 22 2.56 4.77 -2.14
N ALA A 23 1.40 4.13 -2.35
CA ALA A 23 1.27 2.83 -3.01
C ALA A 23 0.02 2.80 -3.91
N PRO A 24 -0.12 3.73 -4.88
CA PRO A 24 -1.29 3.75 -5.73
C PRO A 24 -1.34 2.50 -6.61
N THR A 25 -2.53 2.11 -7.07
CA THR A 25 -2.71 0.95 -7.95
C THR A 25 -1.75 1.03 -9.16
N GLY A 26 -0.90 0.02 -9.34
CA GLY A 26 0.17 -0.05 -10.35
C GLY A 26 1.56 0.42 -9.88
N TYR A 27 1.67 0.94 -8.65
CA TYR A 27 2.91 1.44 -8.03
C TYR A 27 3.09 0.94 -6.58
N GLU A 28 2.64 -0.27 -6.28
CA GLU A 28 2.54 -0.82 -4.92
C GLU A 28 3.89 -1.28 -4.32
N TRP A 29 4.93 -1.40 -5.15
CA TRP A 29 6.17 -2.12 -4.80
C TRP A 29 6.87 -1.59 -3.54
N ASP A 30 6.84 -0.29 -3.27
CA ASP A 30 7.49 0.27 -2.08
C ASP A 30 6.68 -0.04 -0.81
N GLY A 31 5.36 -0.08 -0.92
CA GLY A 31 4.47 -0.62 0.12
C GLY A 31 4.76 -2.10 0.37
N GLN A 32 4.83 -2.90 -0.69
CA GLN A 32 5.13 -4.34 -0.58
C GLN A 32 6.49 -4.59 0.09
N LYS A 33 7.54 -3.84 -0.25
CA LYS A 33 8.84 -3.93 0.43
C LYS A 33 8.74 -3.61 1.93
N LEU A 34 8.05 -2.54 2.30
CA LEU A 34 7.84 -2.19 3.72
C LEU A 34 7.12 -3.29 4.49
N TRP A 35 6.10 -3.91 3.87
CA TRP A 35 5.36 -5.01 4.45
C TRP A 35 6.23 -6.26 4.61
N MET A 36 6.98 -6.64 3.57
CA MET A 36 7.91 -7.77 3.61
C MET A 36 9.00 -7.59 4.67
N ASP A 37 9.60 -6.40 4.76
CA ASP A 37 10.62 -6.07 5.76
C ASP A 37 10.07 -6.21 7.19
N TYR A 38 8.84 -5.73 7.42
CA TYR A 38 8.18 -5.88 8.71
C TYR A 38 7.84 -7.34 9.04
N LEU A 39 7.46 -8.13 8.03
CA LEU A 39 7.08 -9.53 8.21
C LEU A 39 8.23 -10.52 8.30
N LYS A 40 9.44 -10.11 7.92
CA LYS A 40 10.63 -10.97 7.88
C LYS A 40 10.87 -11.85 9.12
N PRO A 41 10.68 -11.40 10.38
CA PRO A 41 10.89 -12.26 11.55
C PRO A 41 9.71 -13.22 11.85
N TYR A 42 8.61 -13.15 11.09
CA TYR A 42 7.37 -13.88 11.35
C TYR A 42 7.04 -14.93 10.29
N VAL A 43 7.80 -15.01 9.19
CA VAL A 43 7.55 -15.91 8.06
C VAL A 43 8.79 -16.74 7.74
N ASP A 44 8.59 -17.92 7.19
CA ASP A 44 9.68 -18.84 6.80
C ASP A 44 10.20 -18.52 5.39
N GLU A 45 9.32 -18.09 4.50
CA GLU A 45 9.62 -17.81 3.09
C GLU A 45 8.77 -16.65 2.57
N PHE A 46 9.30 -15.91 1.61
CA PHE A 46 8.54 -14.98 0.79
C PHE A 46 8.45 -15.48 -0.65
N ILE A 47 7.27 -15.30 -1.23
CA ILE A 47 7.02 -15.51 -2.65
C ILE A 47 6.57 -14.18 -3.24
N THR A 48 7.05 -13.85 -4.44
CA THR A 48 6.53 -12.73 -5.24
C THR A 48 6.17 -13.19 -6.64
N ASP A 49 5.18 -12.55 -7.25
CA ASP A 49 4.81 -12.79 -8.65
C ASP A 49 5.32 -11.66 -9.58
N THR A 50 5.05 -11.79 -10.88
CA THR A 50 5.42 -10.78 -11.89
C THR A 50 4.61 -9.49 -11.81
N TYR A 51 3.48 -9.49 -11.10
CA TYR A 51 2.66 -8.31 -10.85
C TYR A 51 3.09 -7.56 -9.58
N GLY A 52 3.99 -8.13 -8.78
CA GLY A 52 4.48 -7.53 -7.55
C GLY A 52 3.68 -7.93 -6.30
N THR A 53 2.76 -8.89 -6.39
CA THR A 53 2.10 -9.46 -5.22
C THR A 53 3.15 -10.09 -4.31
N ALA A 54 3.13 -9.80 -3.02
CA ALA A 54 4.00 -10.43 -2.03
C ALA A 54 3.21 -11.37 -1.12
N VAL A 55 3.76 -12.55 -0.85
CA VAL A 55 3.15 -13.56 0.03
C VAL A 55 4.17 -14.00 1.06
N GLY A 56 3.83 -13.85 2.34
CA GLY A 56 4.59 -14.38 3.47
C GLY A 56 4.06 -15.76 3.85
N VAL A 57 4.93 -16.78 3.82
CA VAL A 57 4.55 -18.18 4.04
C VAL A 57 5.07 -18.66 5.39
N ILE A 58 4.18 -19.29 6.17
CA ILE A 58 4.51 -20.00 7.41
C ILE A 58 4.24 -21.50 7.18
N ASN A 59 5.18 -22.35 7.60
CA ASN A 59 5.16 -23.80 7.41
C ASN A 59 5.00 -24.21 5.91
N PRO A 60 5.97 -23.89 5.03
CA PRO A 60 5.84 -24.12 3.59
C PRO A 60 5.59 -25.58 3.22
N LYS A 61 6.03 -26.54 4.05
CA LYS A 61 5.86 -27.99 3.82
C LYS A 61 4.52 -28.56 4.31
N ALA A 62 3.68 -27.78 4.99
CA ALA A 62 2.39 -28.27 5.49
C ALA A 62 1.44 -28.64 4.33
N LYS A 63 0.76 -29.78 4.43
CA LYS A 63 -0.16 -30.29 3.40
C LYS A 63 -1.45 -29.47 3.27
N TYR A 64 -1.99 -28.99 4.38
CA TYR A 64 -3.16 -28.11 4.40
C TYR A 64 -2.72 -26.65 4.38
N LYS A 65 -3.37 -25.83 3.57
CA LYS A 65 -3.03 -24.42 3.36
C LYS A 65 -4.23 -23.54 3.67
N VAL A 66 -3.96 -22.42 4.35
CA VAL A 66 -4.92 -21.33 4.58
C VAL A 66 -4.27 -20.06 4.04
N VAL A 67 -5.05 -19.26 3.31
CA VAL A 67 -4.62 -17.97 2.78
C VAL A 67 -5.45 -16.89 3.44
N ILE A 68 -4.77 -15.83 3.90
CA ILE A 68 -5.37 -14.58 4.35
C ILE A 68 -4.86 -13.53 3.38
N GLU A 69 -5.78 -12.93 2.64
CA GLU A 69 -5.48 -11.96 1.58
C GLU A 69 -5.93 -10.56 1.99
N GLY A 70 -5.14 -9.56 1.60
CA GLY A 70 -5.52 -8.16 1.61
C GLY A 70 -4.91 -7.46 0.40
N HIS A 71 -5.58 -6.42 -0.10
CA HIS A 71 -5.06 -5.60 -1.19
C HIS A 71 -4.15 -4.50 -0.61
N ALA A 72 -3.02 -4.25 -1.27
CA ALA A 72 -2.00 -3.30 -0.80
C ALA A 72 -2.15 -1.91 -1.43
N ASP A 73 -2.88 -1.83 -2.53
CA ASP A 73 -3.03 -0.61 -3.31
C ASP A 73 -3.98 0.39 -2.64
N GLU A 74 -3.75 1.67 -2.95
CA GLU A 74 -4.62 2.76 -2.54
C GLU A 74 -5.24 3.51 -3.73
N ILE A 75 -6.42 4.08 -3.48
CA ILE A 75 -7.09 4.95 -4.44
C ILE A 75 -6.26 6.21 -4.64
N SER A 76 -6.06 6.59 -5.89
CA SER A 76 -5.24 7.75 -6.27
C SER A 76 -5.77 8.39 -7.55
N TRP A 77 -5.00 9.35 -8.08
CA TRP A 77 -5.32 10.05 -9.31
C TRP A 77 -4.05 10.16 -10.16
N TYR A 78 -4.19 10.02 -11.47
CA TYR A 78 -3.10 10.21 -12.42
C TYR A 78 -3.16 11.57 -13.08
N VAL A 79 -1.99 12.16 -13.33
CA VAL A 79 -1.88 13.33 -14.21
C VAL A 79 -2.25 12.90 -15.63
N ASN A 80 -3.27 13.53 -16.18
CA ASN A 80 -3.77 13.28 -17.53
C ASN A 80 -3.17 14.29 -18.52
N TYR A 81 -3.22 15.58 -18.19
CA TYR A 81 -2.56 16.63 -18.96
C TYR A 81 -2.27 17.86 -18.10
N ILE A 82 -1.39 18.73 -18.61
CA ILE A 82 -1.09 20.04 -18.04
C ILE A 82 -1.53 21.07 -19.06
N SER A 83 -2.38 22.00 -18.67
CA SER A 83 -2.87 23.07 -19.55
C SER A 83 -1.83 24.17 -19.75
N ASP A 84 -2.03 25.01 -20.77
CA ASP A 84 -1.11 26.11 -21.11
C ASP A 84 -0.92 27.15 -19.99
N ASN A 85 -1.89 27.27 -19.09
CA ASN A 85 -1.82 28.11 -17.89
C ASN A 85 -1.21 27.40 -16.67
N GLY A 86 -0.70 26.18 -16.83
CA GLY A 86 0.00 25.43 -15.78
C GLY A 86 -0.89 24.68 -14.79
N LEU A 87 -2.18 24.47 -15.09
CA LEU A 87 -3.05 23.64 -14.25
C LEU A 87 -2.89 22.16 -14.58
N ILE A 88 -2.93 21.33 -13.54
CA ILE A 88 -2.80 19.88 -13.65
C ILE A 88 -4.20 19.26 -13.67
N TYR A 89 -4.53 18.62 -14.78
CA TYR A 89 -5.75 17.85 -14.91
C TYR A 89 -5.49 16.39 -14.60
N VAL A 90 -6.34 15.84 -13.74
CA VAL A 90 -6.17 14.50 -13.19
C VAL A 90 -7.35 13.60 -13.54
N ILE A 91 -7.09 12.31 -13.67
CA ILE A 91 -8.08 11.25 -13.85
C ILE A 91 -7.99 10.26 -12.69
N ARG A 92 -9.12 9.65 -12.35
CA ARG A 92 -9.22 8.73 -11.20
C ARG A 92 -8.43 7.44 -11.47
N ASN A 93 -7.71 6.97 -10.46
CA ASN A 93 -7.11 5.64 -10.39
C ASN A 93 -7.76 4.89 -9.23
N GLY A 94 -8.80 4.11 -9.54
CA GLY A 94 -9.70 3.53 -8.56
C GLY A 94 -10.99 4.34 -8.32
N GLY A 95 -11.83 3.87 -7.39
CA GLY A 95 -13.18 4.38 -7.16
C GLY A 95 -13.26 5.60 -6.24
N SER A 96 -12.60 6.72 -6.57
CA SER A 96 -12.71 7.96 -5.77
C SER A 96 -13.97 8.77 -6.09
N ASP A 97 -14.65 9.28 -5.06
CA ASP A 97 -15.69 10.31 -5.21
C ASP A 97 -15.03 11.68 -5.46
N HIS A 98 -15.37 12.29 -6.59
CA HIS A 98 -14.87 13.60 -6.97
C HIS A 98 -15.44 14.74 -6.12
N GLN A 99 -16.58 14.54 -5.45
CA GLN A 99 -17.21 15.57 -4.62
C GLN A 99 -16.42 15.88 -3.35
N ILE A 100 -15.60 14.93 -2.87
CA ILE A 100 -14.77 15.12 -1.67
C ILE A 100 -13.33 15.58 -1.99
N ALA A 101 -12.99 15.70 -3.27
CA ALA A 101 -11.66 16.10 -3.75
C ALA A 101 -11.31 17.59 -3.55
N PRO A 102 -12.26 18.56 -3.64
CA PRO A 102 -11.92 19.97 -3.48
C PRO A 102 -11.21 20.26 -2.16
N SER A 103 -10.19 21.12 -2.21
CA SER A 103 -9.38 21.55 -1.06
C SER A 103 -8.58 20.44 -0.37
N LYS A 104 -8.42 19.26 -0.99
CA LYS A 104 -7.47 18.24 -0.51
C LYS A 104 -6.05 18.60 -0.90
N ILE A 105 -5.12 18.37 0.02
CA ILE A 105 -3.68 18.46 -0.23
C ILE A 105 -3.24 17.14 -0.86
N VAL A 106 -2.42 17.22 -1.90
CA VAL A 106 -1.92 16.06 -2.63
C VAL A 106 -0.41 16.15 -2.80
N ASN A 107 0.24 14.99 -2.87
CA ASN A 107 1.60 14.86 -3.35
C ASN A 107 1.56 14.39 -4.81
N ILE A 108 2.36 15.01 -5.67
CA ILE A 108 2.49 14.61 -7.08
C ILE A 108 3.83 13.90 -7.23
N HIS A 109 3.78 12.61 -7.51
CA HIS A 109 4.96 11.79 -7.71
C HIS A 109 5.40 11.83 -9.18
N THR A 110 6.69 12.09 -9.40
CA THR A 110 7.30 12.13 -10.74
C THR A 110 8.22 10.94 -10.96
N LYS A 111 8.79 10.81 -12.17
CA LYS A 111 9.78 9.76 -12.47
C LYS A 111 11.00 9.76 -11.54
N LYS A 112 11.29 10.85 -10.84
CA LYS A 112 12.46 11.01 -9.95
C LYS A 112 12.11 11.02 -8.47
N GLY A 113 10.89 10.64 -8.11
CA GLY A 113 10.28 11.00 -6.82
C GLY A 113 9.33 12.15 -7.04
#